data_AF-A0A7S0SQ57-F1
#
_entry.id   AF-A0A7S0SQ57-F1
#
_cell.length_a   1.000
_cell.length_b   1.000
_cell.length_c   1.000
_cell.angle_alpha   90.00
_cell.angle_beta   90.00
_cell.angle_gamma   90.00
#
_symmetry.space_group_name_H-M   'P 1'
#
loop_
_entity.id
_entity.type
_entity.pdbx_description
1 polymer ?
#
loop_
_entity_poly.entity_id
_entity_poly.type
_entity_poly.pdbx_seq_one_letter_code
_entity_poly.pdbx_strand_id
1 'polypeptide(L)'
;MDCAEAYLKHCLLHVLEHCDEDLAFFEENISKDNLRERLRQVATTEFARITYTEAVEHVLAAERKFEFPVKWGSDLQSEHERYLTEEVFKNTPVIVRDYPKAVKAFYMRENEDGKTVAAMDVLVPRVGELMGGSQREERLEVLERRIAEQGLDAETYWWYLDLRRYGSVPHAGFGLGFE
;
A
#
# COMPACT_ATOMS: atom_id res chain seq x y z
N MET A 1 1.72 3.73 8.36
CA MET A 1 0.44 4.16 7.78
C MET A 1 0.27 5.66 7.91
N ASP A 2 0.23 6.23 9.13
CA ASP A 2 -0.03 7.67 9.34
C ASP A 2 0.91 8.60 8.56
N CYS A 3 2.21 8.30 8.52
CA CYS A 3 3.18 9.07 7.76
C CYS A 3 2.88 9.09 6.25
N ALA A 4 2.47 7.96 5.67
CA ALA A 4 2.14 7.88 4.23
C ALA A 4 0.86 8.66 3.91
N GLU A 5 -0.18 8.54 4.75
CA GLU A 5 -1.41 9.32 4.61
C GLU A 5 -1.14 10.82 4.74
N ALA A 6 -0.39 11.25 5.77
CA ALA A 6 -0.02 12.64 5.96
C ALA A 6 0.83 13.20 4.81
N TYR A 7 1.79 12.40 4.33
CA TYR A 7 2.64 12.75 3.18
C TYR A 7 1.80 13.01 1.92
N LEU A 8 0.93 12.06 1.55
CA LEU A 8 0.09 12.20 0.35
C LEU A 8 -0.85 13.40 0.47
N LYS A 9 -1.52 13.57 1.61
CA LYS A 9 -2.40 14.72 1.86
C LYS A 9 -1.65 16.04 1.74
N HIS A 10 -0.45 16.13 2.32
CA HIS A 10 0.38 17.33 2.20
C HIS A 10 0.73 17.65 0.74
N CYS A 11 1.20 16.67 -0.02
CA CYS A 11 1.53 16.87 -1.44
C CYS A 11 0.33 17.33 -2.26
N LEU A 12 -0.84 16.71 -2.07
CA LEU A 12 -2.07 17.08 -2.78
C LEU A 12 -2.52 18.50 -2.43
N LEU A 13 -2.51 18.86 -1.15
CA LEU A 13 -2.85 20.22 -0.71
C LEU A 13 -1.87 21.25 -1.27
N HIS A 14 -0.57 20.93 -1.30
CA HIS A 14 0.45 21.81 -1.85
C HIS A 14 0.23 22.06 -3.34
N VAL A 15 -0.08 21.03 -4.13
CA VAL A 15 -0.41 21.17 -5.56
C VAL A 15 -1.70 22.00 -5.74
N LEU A 16 -2.74 21.75 -4.94
CA LEU A 16 -3.99 22.51 -4.97
C LEU A 16 -3.80 23.99 -4.61
N GLU A 17 -2.84 24.33 -3.76
CA GLU A 17 -2.54 25.69 -3.33
C GLU A 17 -1.66 26.46 -4.33
N HIS A 18 -0.70 25.78 -4.96
CA HIS A 18 0.37 26.44 -5.72
C HIS A 18 0.33 26.23 -7.23
N CYS A 19 -0.49 25.32 -7.75
CA CYS A 19 -0.51 24.96 -9.17
C CYS A 19 -1.86 25.27 -9.84
N ASP A 20 -2.54 26.36 -9.46
CA ASP A 20 -3.89 26.67 -9.96
C ASP A 20 -3.95 26.77 -11.50
N GLU A 21 -3.03 27.52 -12.12
CA GLU A 21 -2.99 27.69 -13.58
C GLU A 21 -2.85 26.36 -14.33
N ASP A 22 -1.92 25.49 -13.91
CA ASP A 22 -1.72 24.17 -14.51
C ASP A 22 -2.93 23.26 -14.29
N LEU A 23 -3.53 23.28 -13.09
CA LEU A 23 -4.73 22.50 -12.80
C LEU A 23 -5.91 22.95 -13.66
N ALA A 24 -6.08 24.25 -13.91
CA ALA A 24 -7.12 24.77 -14.79
C ALA A 24 -6.90 24.27 -16.23
N PHE A 25 -5.66 24.29 -16.71
CA PHE A 25 -5.31 23.75 -18.02
C PHE A 25 -5.64 22.26 -18.13
N PHE A 26 -5.31 21.46 -17.10
CA PHE A 26 -5.63 20.02 -17.08
C PHE A 26 -7.14 19.75 -17.04
N GLU A 27 -7.91 20.55 -16.32
CA GLU A 27 -9.38 20.43 -16.26
C GLU A 27 -10.02 20.74 -17.62
N GLU A 28 -9.50 21.71 -18.36
CA GLU A 28 -10.01 22.05 -19.69
C GLU A 28 -9.62 21.00 -20.75
N ASN A 29 -8.43 20.42 -20.65
CA ASN A 29 -7.83 19.66 -21.76
C ASN A 29 -7.72 18.13 -21.54
N ILE A 30 -7.54 17.66 -20.31
CA ILE A 30 -7.20 16.26 -20.01
C ILE A 30 -8.27 15.59 -19.15
N SER A 31 -8.60 16.17 -18.00
CA SER A 31 -9.53 15.58 -17.04
C SER A 31 -10.69 16.53 -16.79
N LYS A 32 -11.67 16.49 -17.70
CA LYS A 32 -12.90 17.29 -17.66
C LYS A 32 -13.84 16.91 -16.49
N ASP A 33 -13.43 15.94 -15.67
CA ASP A 33 -14.20 15.33 -14.60
C ASP A 33 -13.80 15.90 -13.22
N ASN A 34 -13.98 17.19 -12.97
CA ASN A 34 -13.79 17.82 -11.64
C ASN A 34 -12.46 17.43 -10.94
N LEU A 35 -11.32 17.55 -11.64
CA LEU A 35 -10.01 17.12 -11.15
C LEU A 35 -9.70 17.67 -9.76
N ARG A 36 -9.83 18.99 -9.56
CA ARG A 36 -9.53 19.65 -8.29
C ARG A 36 -10.39 19.13 -7.15
N GLU A 37 -11.67 18.86 -7.40
CA GLU A 37 -12.57 18.31 -6.39
C GLU A 37 -12.14 16.90 -6.00
N ARG A 38 -11.72 16.08 -6.98
CA ARG A 38 -11.21 14.73 -6.72
C ARG A 38 -9.92 14.75 -5.90
N LEU A 39 -8.97 15.62 -6.23
CA LEU A 39 -7.73 15.79 -5.47
C LEU A 39 -8.04 16.28 -4.05
N ARG A 40 -8.97 17.23 -3.91
CA ARG A 40 -9.42 17.75 -2.62
C ARG A 40 -10.07 16.67 -1.78
N GLN A 41 -10.94 15.86 -2.37
CA GLN A 41 -11.60 14.74 -1.70
C GLN A 41 -10.56 13.78 -1.11
N VAL A 42 -9.56 13.37 -1.89
CA VAL A 42 -8.47 12.50 -1.38
C VAL A 42 -7.68 13.21 -0.28
N ALA A 43 -7.35 14.50 -0.46
CA ALA A 43 -6.57 15.26 0.50
C ALA A 43 -7.26 15.47 1.86
N THR A 44 -8.60 15.53 1.89
CA THR A 44 -9.35 15.85 3.11
C THR A 44 -10.04 14.64 3.75
N THR A 45 -10.18 13.53 3.04
CA THR A 45 -10.87 12.33 3.55
C THR A 45 -9.93 11.50 4.42
N GLU A 46 -10.42 10.99 5.55
CA GLU A 46 -9.69 10.01 6.35
C GLU A 46 -9.63 8.66 5.62
N PHE A 47 -8.45 8.05 5.53
CA PHE A 47 -8.31 6.83 4.75
C PHE A 47 -8.89 5.65 5.53
N ALA A 48 -9.73 4.85 4.87
CA ALA A 48 -10.21 3.60 5.46
C ALA A 48 -9.02 2.66 5.67
N ARG A 49 -9.03 1.88 6.76
CA ARG A 49 -7.94 0.97 7.09
C ARG A 49 -8.50 -0.42 7.34
N ILE A 50 -8.12 -1.37 6.49
CA ILE A 50 -8.57 -2.75 6.55
C ILE A 50 -7.40 -3.71 6.47
N THR A 51 -7.57 -4.91 7.01
CA THR A 51 -6.66 -6.02 6.77
C THR A 51 -6.85 -6.58 5.37
N TYR A 52 -5.82 -7.23 4.84
CA TYR A 52 -5.88 -8.00 3.61
C TYR A 52 -6.98 -9.06 3.67
N THR A 53 -7.19 -9.67 4.83
CA THR A 53 -8.24 -10.69 5.01
C THR A 53 -9.63 -10.08 4.78
N GLU A 54 -9.92 -8.93 5.39
CA GLU A 54 -11.17 -8.19 5.15
C GLU A 54 -11.30 -7.74 3.68
N ALA A 55 -10.20 -7.31 3.07
CA ALA A 55 -10.18 -6.92 1.66
C ALA A 55 -10.59 -8.09 0.74
N VAL A 56 -10.03 -9.29 0.96
CA VAL A 56 -10.42 -10.50 0.21
C VAL A 56 -11.88 -10.88 0.47
N GLU A 57 -12.36 -10.76 1.71
CA GLU A 57 -13.77 -11.03 2.04
C GLU A 57 -14.72 -10.10 1.29
N HIS A 58 -14.40 -8.80 1.20
CA HIS A 58 -15.19 -7.84 0.42
C HIS A 58 -15.24 -8.18 -1.08
N VAL A 59 -14.11 -8.58 -1.65
CA VAL A 59 -14.02 -8.94 -3.09
C VAL A 59 -14.77 -10.25 -3.34
N LEU A 60 -14.66 -11.25 -2.46
CA LEU A 60 -15.40 -12.52 -2.59
C LEU A 60 -16.91 -12.36 -2.38
N ALA A 61 -17.35 -11.39 -1.59
CA ALA A 61 -18.76 -11.08 -1.38
C ALA A 61 -19.38 -10.24 -2.50
N ALA A 62 -18.59 -9.78 -3.48
CA ALA A 62 -19.08 -8.93 -4.55
C ALA A 62 -20.04 -9.71 -5.47
N GLU A 63 -21.19 -9.10 -5.79
CA GLU A 63 -22.17 -9.67 -6.74
C GLU A 63 -21.76 -9.43 -8.21
N ARG A 64 -20.47 -9.52 -8.51
CA ARG A 64 -19.90 -9.34 -9.85
C ARG A 64 -18.78 -10.34 -10.12
N LYS A 65 -18.51 -10.56 -11.40
CA LYS A 65 -17.35 -11.35 -11.84
C LYS A 65 -16.16 -10.43 -12.04
N PHE A 66 -15.03 -10.81 -11.45
CA PHE A 66 -13.71 -10.24 -11.73
C PHE A 66 -13.02 -11.09 -12.80
N GLU A 67 -12.13 -10.48 -13.57
CA GLU A 67 -11.32 -11.20 -14.56
C GLU A 67 -10.31 -12.13 -13.86
N PHE A 68 -9.71 -11.65 -12.77
CA PHE A 68 -8.75 -12.39 -11.97
C PHE A 68 -9.43 -12.91 -10.69
N PRO A 69 -9.57 -14.23 -10.51
CA PRO A 69 -10.17 -14.76 -9.29
C PRO A 69 -9.25 -14.52 -8.09
N VAL A 70 -9.80 -13.92 -7.03
CA VAL A 70 -9.10 -13.74 -5.76
C VAL A 70 -9.31 -14.94 -4.84
N LYS A 71 -8.30 -15.26 -4.04
CA LYS A 71 -8.41 -16.14 -2.86
C LYS A 71 -7.42 -15.66 -1.81
N TRP A 72 -7.63 -16.04 -0.55
CA TRP A 72 -6.68 -15.73 0.50
C TRP A 72 -5.30 -16.33 0.16
N GLY A 73 -4.25 -15.50 0.20
CA GLY A 73 -2.91 -15.87 -0.23
C GLY A 73 -2.56 -15.45 -1.67
N SER A 74 -3.51 -14.97 -2.47
CA SER A 74 -3.25 -14.34 -3.76
C SER A 74 -3.01 -12.84 -3.61
N ASP A 75 -2.22 -12.25 -4.49
CA ASP A 75 -2.10 -10.80 -4.54
C ASP A 75 -3.41 -10.16 -5.04
N LEU A 76 -3.68 -8.93 -4.60
CA LEU A 76 -4.79 -8.15 -5.17
C LEU A 76 -4.37 -7.65 -6.57
N GLN A 77 -5.36 -7.37 -7.41
CA GLN A 77 -5.14 -6.83 -8.74
C GLN A 77 -5.83 -5.47 -8.81
N SER A 78 -5.45 -4.63 -9.77
CA SER A 78 -5.99 -3.27 -9.90
C SER A 78 -7.52 -3.23 -9.93
N GLU A 79 -8.19 -4.23 -10.54
CA GLU A 79 -9.67 -4.29 -10.52
C GLU A 79 -10.25 -4.50 -9.11
N HIS A 80 -9.57 -5.26 -8.26
CA HIS A 80 -9.97 -5.51 -6.88
C HIS A 80 -9.74 -4.26 -6.02
N GLU A 81 -8.60 -3.62 -6.18
CA GLU A 81 -8.22 -2.39 -5.46
C GLU A 81 -9.17 -1.25 -5.78
N ARG A 82 -9.51 -1.10 -7.07
CA ARG A 82 -10.49 -0.12 -7.52
C ARG A 82 -11.89 -0.45 -7.02
N TYR A 83 -12.30 -1.73 -7.03
CA TYR A 83 -13.57 -2.14 -6.44
C TYR A 83 -13.66 -1.76 -4.94
N LEU A 84 -12.60 -2.02 -4.18
CA LEU A 84 -12.55 -1.64 -2.76
C LEU A 84 -12.72 -0.13 -2.60
N THR A 85 -11.91 0.68 -3.29
CA THR A 85 -11.92 2.14 -3.14
C THR A 85 -13.17 2.80 -3.70
N GLU A 86 -13.62 2.42 -4.90
CA GLU A 86 -14.71 3.06 -5.65
C GLU A 86 -16.10 2.59 -5.17
N GLU A 87 -16.28 1.30 -4.92
CA GLU A 87 -17.60 0.73 -4.60
C GLU A 87 -17.77 0.46 -3.10
N VAL A 88 -16.87 -0.32 -2.49
CA VAL A 88 -17.00 -0.74 -1.07
C VAL A 88 -16.87 0.47 -0.13
N PHE A 89 -15.85 1.29 -0.36
CA PHE A 89 -15.56 2.48 0.43
C PHE A 89 -16.02 3.79 -0.25
N LYS A 90 -16.83 3.71 -1.31
CA LYS A 90 -17.55 4.85 -1.93
C LYS A 90 -16.63 6.02 -2.32
N ASN A 91 -15.64 5.75 -3.17
CA ASN A 91 -14.61 6.69 -3.61
C ASN A 91 -13.74 7.23 -2.46
N THR A 92 -13.43 6.39 -1.47
CA THR A 92 -12.53 6.72 -0.36
C THR A 92 -11.20 5.98 -0.53
N PRO A 93 -10.05 6.62 -0.29
CA PRO A 93 -8.77 5.91 -0.25
C PRO A 93 -8.75 4.85 0.85
N VAL A 94 -8.11 3.72 0.57
CA VAL A 94 -8.05 2.57 1.48
C VAL A 94 -6.60 2.17 1.70
N ILE A 95 -6.21 2.00 2.96
CA ILE A 95 -4.96 1.36 3.34
C ILE A 95 -5.26 -0.10 3.68
N VAL A 96 -4.74 -1.02 2.86
CA VAL A 96 -4.82 -2.45 3.13
C VAL A 96 -3.54 -2.87 3.86
N ARG A 97 -3.66 -3.61 4.96
CA ARG A 97 -2.52 -4.05 5.79
C ARG A 97 -2.48 -5.55 6.03
N ASP A 98 -1.37 -6.04 6.58
CA ASP A 98 -1.21 -7.43 7.03
C ASP A 98 -1.38 -8.47 5.91
N TYR A 99 -0.61 -8.28 4.83
CA TYR A 99 -0.61 -9.18 3.68
C TYR A 99 0.01 -10.55 4.01
N PRO A 100 -0.37 -11.61 3.28
CA PRO A 100 0.22 -12.94 3.46
C PRO A 100 1.72 -12.92 3.21
N LYS A 101 2.50 -13.55 4.09
CA LYS A 101 3.96 -13.54 4.01
C LYS A 101 4.52 -14.22 2.74
N ALA A 102 3.72 -15.06 2.10
CA ALA A 102 4.10 -15.82 0.91
C ALA A 102 4.17 -14.96 -0.36
N VAL A 103 3.46 -13.83 -0.41
CA VAL A 103 3.39 -12.95 -1.59
C VAL A 103 4.09 -11.62 -1.37
N LYS A 104 4.82 -11.45 -0.25
CA LYS A 104 5.54 -10.23 0.08
C LYS A 104 7.02 -10.53 0.37
N ALA A 105 7.85 -9.50 0.25
CA ALA A 105 9.31 -9.60 0.34
C ALA A 105 9.82 -10.09 1.71
N PHE A 106 11.00 -10.70 1.73
CA PHE A 106 11.63 -11.27 2.93
C PHE A 106 11.85 -10.25 4.07
N TYR A 107 12.07 -8.97 3.74
CA TYR A 107 12.40 -7.92 4.71
C TYR A 107 11.18 -7.39 5.48
N MET A 108 9.96 -7.78 5.13
CA MET A 108 8.75 -7.32 5.81
C MET A 108 8.57 -8.08 7.12
N ARG A 109 8.31 -7.36 8.23
CA ARG A 109 8.23 -7.96 9.57
C ARG A 109 7.13 -9.00 9.65
N GLU A 110 7.44 -10.20 10.15
CA GLU A 110 6.46 -11.26 10.37
C GLU A 110 5.57 -10.91 11.57
N ASN A 111 4.25 -10.97 11.36
CA ASN A 111 3.25 -10.75 12.40
C ASN A 111 3.15 -11.95 13.36
N GLU A 112 2.51 -11.75 14.50
CA GLU A 112 2.39 -12.78 15.55
C GLU A 112 1.52 -13.98 15.12
N ASP A 113 0.70 -13.82 14.08
CA ASP A 113 -0.13 -14.89 13.53
C ASP A 113 0.66 -15.96 12.73
N GLY A 114 1.94 -15.70 12.43
CA GLY A 114 2.82 -16.56 11.64
C GLY A 114 2.42 -16.72 10.16
N LYS A 115 1.43 -15.95 9.69
CA LYS A 115 0.82 -16.05 8.36
C LYS A 115 0.99 -14.77 7.55
N THR A 116 0.97 -13.62 8.21
CA THR A 116 1.00 -12.30 7.58
C THR A 116 2.29 -11.55 7.92
N VAL A 117 2.56 -10.50 7.16
CA VAL A 117 3.63 -9.54 7.43
C VAL A 117 3.04 -8.15 7.59
N ALA A 118 3.72 -7.29 8.35
CA ALA A 118 3.36 -5.89 8.60
C ALA A 118 3.55 -5.00 7.36
N ALA A 119 2.97 -5.40 6.23
CA ALA A 119 2.88 -4.67 4.99
C ALA A 119 1.67 -3.74 4.98
N MET A 120 1.75 -2.68 4.19
CA MET A 120 0.63 -1.84 3.85
C MET A 120 0.72 -1.42 2.38
N ASP A 121 -0.43 -1.36 1.71
CA ASP A 121 -0.58 -0.75 0.39
C ASP A 121 -1.66 0.34 0.50
N VAL A 122 -1.38 1.54 -0.04
CA VAL A 122 -2.30 2.68 -0.07
C VAL A 122 -2.96 2.74 -1.43
N LEU A 123 -4.24 2.46 -1.45
CA LEU A 123 -5.07 2.40 -2.64
C LEU A 123 -5.85 3.72 -2.79
N VAL A 124 -5.79 4.32 -3.97
CA VAL A 124 -6.56 5.53 -4.29
C VAL A 124 -7.55 5.25 -5.43
N PRO A 125 -8.76 5.85 -5.41
CA PRO A 125 -9.74 5.66 -6.47
C PRO A 125 -9.17 5.94 -7.87
N ARG A 126 -9.65 5.23 -8.90
CA ARG A 126 -9.20 5.26 -10.31
C ARG A 126 -7.79 4.74 -10.59
N VAL A 127 -6.84 4.84 -9.65
CA VAL A 127 -5.44 4.43 -9.87
C VAL A 127 -5.20 3.01 -9.35
N GLY A 128 -5.69 2.68 -8.16
CA GLY A 128 -5.28 1.48 -7.42
C GLY A 128 -4.14 1.81 -6.45
N GLU A 129 -3.17 0.91 -6.31
CA GLU A 129 -1.98 1.13 -5.47
C GLU A 129 -1.18 2.37 -5.91
N LEU A 130 -0.94 3.28 -4.96
CA LEU A 130 -0.08 4.45 -5.13
C LEU A 130 1.19 4.38 -4.25
N MET A 131 1.09 3.78 -3.06
CA MET A 131 2.21 3.62 -2.15
C MET A 131 2.22 2.22 -1.53
N GLY A 132 3.39 1.60 -1.50
CA GLY A 132 3.62 0.31 -0.86
C GLY A 132 4.66 0.44 0.24
N GLY A 133 4.44 -0.21 1.39
CA GLY A 133 5.34 -0.08 2.54
C GLY A 133 5.24 -1.22 3.52
N SER A 134 6.16 -1.23 4.49
CA SER A 134 6.09 -2.16 5.62
C SER A 134 6.93 -1.71 6.80
N GLN A 135 6.59 -2.23 7.98
CA GLN A 135 7.58 -2.37 9.04
C GLN A 135 8.61 -3.41 8.59
N ARG A 136 9.89 -3.10 8.83
CA ARG A 136 10.99 -3.97 8.44
C ARG A 136 11.27 -4.97 9.55
N GLU A 137 11.63 -6.20 9.17
CA GLU A 137 11.99 -7.23 10.12
C GLU A 137 13.30 -6.85 10.82
N GLU A 138 13.19 -6.49 12.09
CA GLU A 138 14.29 -6.02 12.93
C GLU A 138 15.00 -7.16 13.67
N ARG A 139 14.39 -8.36 13.74
CA ARG A 139 14.92 -9.52 14.47
C ARG A 139 15.80 -10.34 13.53
N LEU A 140 17.09 -10.44 13.84
CA LEU A 140 18.10 -11.08 12.99
C LEU A 140 17.72 -12.51 12.60
N GLU A 141 17.38 -13.35 13.58
CA GLU A 141 17.06 -14.77 13.36
C GLU A 141 15.83 -14.96 12.46
N VAL A 142 14.83 -14.07 12.57
CA VAL A 142 13.64 -14.09 11.73
C VAL A 142 14.00 -13.67 10.31
N LEU A 143 14.80 -12.62 10.16
CA LEU A 143 15.24 -12.12 8.86
C LEU A 143 16.08 -13.17 8.10
N GLU A 144 17.04 -13.82 8.76
CA GLU A 144 17.86 -14.89 8.17
C GLU A 144 16.99 -16.07 7.72
N ARG A 145 16.01 -16.47 8.54
CA ARG A 145 15.03 -17.49 8.17
C ARG A 145 14.24 -17.07 6.92
N ARG A 146 13.76 -15.84 6.84
CA ARG A 146 12.96 -15.33 5.71
C ARG A 146 13.77 -15.28 4.41
N ILE A 147 15.05 -14.92 4.47
CA ILE A 147 15.98 -14.96 3.33
C ILE A 147 16.11 -16.40 2.81
N ALA A 148 16.34 -17.36 3.72
CA ALA A 148 16.44 -18.77 3.35
C ALA A 148 15.12 -19.34 2.79
N GLU A 149 13.97 -19.00 3.38
CA GLU A 149 12.63 -19.40 2.90
C GLU A 149 12.36 -18.95 1.45
N GLN A 150 12.90 -17.80 1.03
CA GLN A 150 12.74 -17.27 -0.32
C GLN A 150 13.86 -17.72 -1.28
N GLY A 151 14.75 -18.63 -0.85
CA GLY A 151 15.84 -19.16 -1.67
C GLY A 151 16.91 -18.13 -2.01
N LEU A 152 17.04 -17.09 -1.19
CA LEU A 152 18.02 -16.02 -1.37
C LEU A 152 19.35 -16.37 -0.68
N ASP A 153 20.47 -15.94 -1.26
CA ASP A 153 21.80 -16.15 -0.69
C ASP A 153 22.09 -15.15 0.44
N ALA A 154 22.23 -15.67 1.67
CA ALA A 154 22.50 -14.85 2.85
C ALA A 154 23.85 -14.12 2.79
N GLU A 155 24.86 -14.67 2.10
CA GLU A 155 26.17 -14.02 1.97
C GLU A 155 26.06 -12.70 1.22
N THR A 156 25.21 -12.64 0.18
CA THR A 156 24.93 -11.40 -0.56
C THR A 156 24.31 -10.30 0.33
N TYR A 157 23.62 -10.67 1.41
CA TYR A 157 22.97 -9.74 2.35
C TYR A 157 23.77 -9.46 3.62
N TRP A 158 25.06 -9.85 3.70
CA TRP A 158 25.87 -9.73 4.92
C TRP A 158 25.78 -8.33 5.57
N TRP A 159 25.88 -7.27 4.76
CA TRP A 159 25.85 -5.87 5.21
C TRP A 159 24.45 -5.44 5.67
N TYR A 160 23.41 -6.02 5.08
CA TYR A 160 22.01 -5.75 5.45
C TYR A 160 21.65 -6.44 6.77
N LEU A 161 22.22 -7.62 7.02
CA LEU A 161 22.12 -8.33 8.30
C LEU A 161 22.87 -7.62 9.43
N ASP A 162 24.00 -6.96 9.13
CA ASP A 162 24.73 -6.15 10.12
C ASP A 162 23.88 -5.01 10.71
N LEU A 163 22.93 -4.47 9.93
CA LEU A 163 21.96 -3.49 10.42
C LEU A 163 21.10 -4.03 11.58
N ARG A 164 21.00 -5.36 11.74
CA ARG A 164 20.27 -6.03 12.83
C ARG A 164 21.18 -6.50 13.96
N ARG A 165 22.51 -6.55 13.75
CA ARG A 165 23.48 -7.01 14.77
C ARG A 165 23.87 -5.92 15.76
N TYR A 166 23.96 -4.67 15.30
CA TYR A 166 24.52 -3.58 16.09
C TYR A 166 23.50 -2.47 16.34
N GLY A 167 22.69 -2.65 17.39
CA GLY A 167 21.71 -1.63 17.80
C GLY A 167 20.47 -1.59 16.91
N SER A 168 19.94 -2.76 16.51
CA SER A 168 18.70 -2.86 15.75
C SER A 168 17.54 -2.14 16.46
N VAL A 169 16.64 -1.55 15.67
CA VAL A 169 15.45 -0.85 16.16
C VAL A 169 14.23 -1.24 15.34
N PRO A 170 13.02 -1.18 15.91
CA PRO A 170 11.79 -1.18 15.11
C PRO A 170 11.81 0.02 14.15
N HIS A 171 11.69 -0.24 12.85
CA HIS A 171 11.67 0.79 11.82
C HIS A 171 10.73 0.40 10.68
N ALA A 172 10.15 1.41 10.03
CA ALA A 172 9.22 1.24 8.93
C ALA A 172 9.50 2.26 7.83
N GLY A 173 9.05 1.96 6.62
CA GLY A 173 9.13 2.87 5.49
C GLY A 173 8.19 2.46 4.38
N PHE A 174 8.07 3.32 3.37
CA PHE A 174 7.25 3.10 2.20
C PHE A 174 7.93 3.70 0.97
N GLY A 175 7.53 3.22 -0.21
CA GLY A 175 7.81 3.83 -1.50
C GLY A 175 6.53 4.41 -2.08
N LEU A 176 6.67 5.47 -2.87
CA LEU A 176 5.61 6.09 -3.66
C LEU A 176 6.06 6.08 -5.12
N GLY A 177 5.20 5.59 -6.02
CA GLY A 177 5.38 5.78 -7.46
C GLY A 177 5.27 7.26 -7.76
N PHE A 178 6.28 7.83 -8.45
CA PHE A 178 6.31 9.26 -8.69
C PHE A 178 5.42 9.67 -9.87
N GLU A 179 5.34 8.81 -10.88
CA GLU A 179 4.50 8.95 -12.08
C GLU A 179 3.01 8.76 -11.80
#